data_AF-A0A3D0P7F0-F1
#
_entry.id   AF-A0A3D0P7F0-F1
#
_cell.length_a   1.000
_cell.length_b   1.000
_cell.length_c   1.000
_cell.angle_alpha   90.00
_cell.angle_beta   90.00
_cell.angle_gamma   90.00
#
_symmetry.space_group_name_H-M   'P 1'
#
loop_
_entity.id
_entity.type
_entity.pdbx_description
1 polymer ?
#
loop_
_entity_poly.entity_id
_entity_poly.type
_entity_poly.pdbx_seq_one_letter_code
_entity_poly.pdbx_strand_id
1 'polypeptide(L)'
;VPIKGVYAAGRLDADSEGLLLLTSDGALQHQLTNPRFGHWRQYRAQVEGAPTEADLEPLRRGIQLKDGPCRPARAQLLDPSVAAGIAERNPPIRHRLSVPTRWLELELTEGRNRQVRRMTAAIGFPTLRL
;
A
#
# COMPACT_ATOMS: atom_id res chain seq x y z
N VAL A 1 9.77 20.07 -6.02
CA VAL A 1 8.73 20.96 -5.46
C VAL A 1 9.36 22.33 -5.25
N PRO A 2 8.86 23.41 -5.88
CA PRO A 2 9.50 24.73 -5.83
C PRO A 2 9.28 25.49 -4.50
N ILE A 3 8.57 24.89 -3.54
CA ILE A 3 8.28 25.45 -2.21
C ILE A 3 9.38 25.00 -1.24
N LYS A 4 10.06 25.95 -0.59
CA LYS A 4 11.12 25.69 0.40
C LYS A 4 10.55 25.49 1.80
N GLY A 5 11.29 24.81 2.67
CA GLY A 5 10.97 24.69 4.10
C GLY A 5 9.83 23.73 4.45
N VAL A 6 9.36 22.93 3.49
CA VAL A 6 8.39 21.86 3.72
C VAL A 6 9.07 20.50 3.77
N TYR A 7 8.52 19.60 4.57
CA TYR A 7 9.03 18.24 4.78
C TYR A 7 7.89 17.24 4.70
N ALA A 8 8.22 15.96 4.50
CA ALA A 8 7.23 14.91 4.37
C ALA A 8 6.48 14.65 5.68
N ALA A 9 5.15 14.75 5.66
CA ALA A 9 4.24 14.36 6.74
C ALA A 9 3.94 12.87 6.64
N GLY A 10 4.96 12.06 6.91
CA GLY A 10 4.95 10.61 6.71
C GLY A 10 5.92 10.23 5.60
N ARG A 11 6.27 8.94 5.54
CA ARG A 11 7.24 8.43 4.57
C ARG A 11 6.52 7.61 3.51
N LEU A 12 6.91 7.79 2.26
CA LEU A 12 6.62 6.89 1.15
C LEU A 12 7.95 6.24 0.74
N ASP A 13 7.96 4.92 0.57
CA ASP A 13 9.17 4.22 0.13
C ASP A 13 9.55 4.64 -1.30
N ALA A 14 10.84 4.69 -1.61
CA ALA A 14 11.34 5.13 -2.91
C ALA A 14 10.83 4.27 -4.10
N ASP A 15 10.45 3.02 -3.85
CA ASP A 15 9.94 2.09 -4.86
C ASP A 15 8.39 2.06 -4.94
N SER A 16 7.73 2.95 -4.20
CA SER A 16 6.27 3.11 -4.15
C SER A 16 5.88 4.47 -4.73
N GLU A 17 4.63 4.59 -5.18
CA GLU A 17 4.11 5.74 -5.91
C GLU A 17 2.91 6.36 -5.19
N GLY A 18 2.49 7.55 -5.63
CA GLY A 18 1.24 8.16 -5.19
C GLY A 18 1.40 9.32 -4.20
N LEU A 19 0.48 9.39 -3.24
CA LEU A 19 0.27 10.58 -2.40
C LEU A 19 1.37 10.74 -1.35
N LEU A 20 2.06 11.87 -1.40
CA LEU A 20 2.98 12.32 -0.36
C LEU A 20 2.56 13.70 0.14
N LEU A 21 2.19 13.79 1.42
CA LEU A 21 1.84 15.05 2.05
C LEU A 21 3.11 15.78 2.50
N LEU A 22 3.21 17.07 2.20
CA LEU A 22 4.31 17.94 2.60
C LEU A 22 3.79 19.08 3.46
N THR A 23 4.46 19.37 4.58
CA THR A 23 4.11 20.47 5.48
C THR A 23 5.35 21.06 6.15
N SER A 24 5.27 22.33 6.53
CA SER A 24 6.21 23.01 7.43
C SER A 24 5.70 23.07 8.89
N ASP A 25 4.46 22.65 9.14
CA ASP A 25 3.83 22.66 10.46
C ASP A 25 4.11 21.35 11.21
N GLY A 26 4.91 21.44 12.28
CA GLY A 26 5.28 20.30 13.12
C GLY A 26 4.11 19.68 13.90
N ALA A 27 3.11 20.46 14.29
CA ALA A 27 1.93 19.94 14.98
C ALA A 27 1.08 19.10 14.04
N LEU A 28 0.85 19.60 12.81
CA LEU A 28 0.16 18.84 11.77
C LEU A 28 0.95 17.58 11.39
N GLN A 29 2.27 17.69 11.23
CA GLN A 29 3.13 16.53 10.97
C GLN A 29 2.96 15.46 12.06
N HIS A 30 3.00 15.85 13.34
CA HIS A 30 2.79 14.93 14.45
C HIS A 30 1.40 14.28 14.41
N GLN A 31 0.36 15.07 14.12
CA GLN A 31 -1.03 14.59 14.05
C GLN A 31 -1.23 13.56 12.93
N LEU A 32 -0.59 13.76 11.77
CA LEU A 32 -0.73 12.87 10.61
C LEU A 32 0.11 11.59 10.75
N THR A 33 1.25 11.66 11.44
CA THR A 33 2.25 10.58 11.44
C THR A 33 2.23 9.71 12.70
N ASN A 34 1.77 10.23 13.84
CA ASN A 34 1.76 9.46 15.08
C ASN A 34 0.76 8.28 14.99
N PRO A 35 1.22 7.03 15.16
CA PRO A 35 0.38 5.83 15.05
C PRO A 35 -0.86 5.83 15.97
N ARG A 36 -0.83 6.59 17.07
CA ARG A 36 -1.97 6.69 18.00
C ARG A 36 -3.25 7.19 17.35
N PHE A 37 -3.13 8.00 16.29
CA PHE A 37 -4.28 8.58 15.61
C PHE A 37 -4.93 7.63 14.60
N GLY A 38 -4.23 6.57 14.18
CA GLY A 38 -4.82 5.46 13.41
C GLY A 38 -5.49 5.87 12.09
N HIS A 39 -5.01 6.92 11.42
CA HIS A 39 -5.59 7.38 10.16
C HIS A 39 -5.61 6.28 9.11
N TRP A 40 -6.75 6.15 8.41
CA TRP A 40 -6.87 5.26 7.27
C TRP A 40 -6.00 5.73 6.11
N ARG A 41 -5.31 4.77 5.48
CA ARG A 41 -4.53 4.96 4.27
C ARG A 41 -4.97 3.93 3.27
N GLN A 42 -5.36 4.40 2.09
CA GLN A 42 -5.77 3.55 0.98
C GLN A 42 -4.59 3.35 0.03
N TYR A 43 -4.41 2.12 -0.43
CA TYR A 43 -3.34 1.70 -1.31
C TYR A 43 -3.92 0.89 -2.47
N ARG A 44 -3.32 1.04 -3.64
CA ARG A 44 -3.56 0.17 -4.78
C ARG A 44 -2.31 -0.66 -5.04
N ALA A 45 -2.41 -1.96 -4.84
CA ALA A 45 -1.27 -2.86 -4.95
C ALA A 45 -1.45 -3.78 -6.15
N GLN A 46 -0.55 -3.71 -7.13
CA GLN A 46 -0.45 -4.72 -8.17
C GLN A 46 0.37 -5.89 -7.64
N VAL A 47 -0.19 -7.09 -7.70
CA VAL A 47 0.42 -8.32 -7.17
C VAL A 47 0.62 -9.36 -8.27
N GLU A 48 1.63 -10.21 -8.11
CA GLU A 48 1.77 -11.43 -8.93
C GLU A 48 0.64 -12.42 -8.62
N GLY A 49 0.24 -13.19 -9.63
CA GLY A 49 -0.78 -14.22 -9.52
C GLY A 49 -2.20 -13.69 -9.75
N ALA A 50 -3.17 -14.54 -9.41
CA ALA A 50 -4.59 -14.29 -9.58
C ALA A 50 -5.33 -14.52 -8.25
N PRO A 51 -5.10 -13.66 -7.23
CA PRO A 51 -5.82 -13.77 -5.96
C PRO A 51 -7.33 -13.71 -6.17
N THR A 52 -8.04 -14.48 -5.36
CA THR A 52 -9.50 -14.47 -5.23
C THR A 52 -9.93 -13.70 -3.99
N GLU A 53 -11.21 -13.37 -3.88
CA GLU A 53 -11.76 -12.70 -2.69
C GLU A 53 -11.59 -13.51 -1.39
N ALA A 54 -11.54 -14.84 -1.49
CA ALA A 54 -11.29 -15.71 -0.35
C ALA A 54 -9.83 -15.62 0.13
N ASP A 55 -8.88 -15.46 -0.79
CA ASP A 55 -7.45 -15.33 -0.47
C ASP A 55 -7.14 -14.05 0.31
N LEU A 56 -7.99 -13.03 0.21
CA LEU A 56 -7.84 -11.75 0.92
C LEU A 56 -8.35 -11.80 2.37
N GLU A 57 -9.09 -12.85 2.74
CA GLU A 57 -9.71 -12.97 4.06
C GLU A 57 -8.71 -12.91 5.24
N PRO A 58 -7.51 -13.52 5.15
CA PRO A 58 -6.50 -13.34 6.19
C PRO A 58 -6.14 -11.87 6.43
N LEU A 59 -6.02 -11.07 5.35
CA LEU A 59 -5.71 -9.64 5.46
C LEU A 59 -6.83 -8.89 6.21
N ARG A 60 -8.09 -9.27 5.95
CA ARG A 60 -9.26 -8.67 6.61
C ARG A 60 -9.34 -8.97 8.10
N ARG A 61 -8.94 -10.17 8.50
CA ARG A 61 -8.91 -10.58 9.91
C ARG A 61 -7.70 -10.06 10.67
N GLY A 62 -6.66 -9.64 9.95
CA GLY A 62 -5.34 -9.36 10.50
C GLY A 62 -4.47 -10.62 10.44
N ILE A 63 -3.22 -10.46 10.01
CA ILE A 63 -2.26 -11.54 9.84
C ILE A 63 -1.05 -11.37 10.74
N GLN A 64 -0.39 -12.48 11.06
CA GLN A 64 0.88 -12.47 11.77
C GLN A 64 2.04 -12.18 10.80
N LEU A 65 2.79 -11.11 11.07
CA LEU A 65 4.07 -10.85 10.41
C LEU A 65 5.24 -11.09 11.39
N LYS A 66 6.47 -11.03 10.89
CA LYS A 66 7.70 -11.24 11.70
C LYS A 66 7.83 -10.27 12.89
N ASP A 67 7.37 -9.04 12.72
CA ASP A 67 7.37 -7.96 13.72
C ASP A 67 6.06 -7.88 14.52
N GLY A 68 5.20 -8.91 14.47
CA GLY A 68 3.97 -8.99 15.27
C GLY A 68 2.68 -9.05 14.46
N PRO A 69 1.53 -9.19 15.12
CA PRO A 69 0.21 -9.21 14.48
C PRO A 69 -0.09 -7.86 13.82
N CYS A 70 -0.69 -7.88 12.63
CA CYS A 70 -1.28 -6.70 12.00
C CYS A 70 -2.71 -6.49 12.49
N ARG A 71 -3.17 -5.23 12.52
CA ARG A 71 -4.59 -4.95 12.65
C ARG A 71 -5.37 -5.45 11.43
N PRO A 72 -6.67 -5.73 11.58
CA PRO A 72 -7.60 -5.91 10.48
C PRO A 72 -7.46 -4.81 9.42
N ALA A 73 -7.33 -5.20 8.16
CA ALA A 73 -7.34 -4.30 7.01
C ALA A 73 -8.66 -4.40 6.25
N ARG A 74 -8.95 -3.43 5.38
CA ARG A 74 -9.94 -3.66 4.31
C ARG A 74 -9.17 -4.08 3.08
N ALA A 75 -9.62 -5.16 2.44
CA ALA A 75 -8.95 -5.73 1.27
C ALA A 75 -10.01 -6.20 0.28
N GLN A 76 -9.87 -5.80 -0.98
CA GLN A 76 -10.73 -6.22 -2.08
C GLN A 76 -9.94 -6.27 -3.39
N LEU A 77 -10.42 -7.06 -4.36
CA LEU A 77 -9.94 -6.93 -5.72
C LEU A 77 -10.34 -5.56 -6.27
N LEU A 78 -9.39 -4.87 -6.91
CA LEU A 78 -9.70 -3.59 -7.54
C LEU A 78 -10.52 -3.83 -8.81
N ASP A 79 -11.55 -3.00 -9.00
CA ASP A 79 -12.36 -3.02 -10.22
C ASP A 79 -11.46 -2.83 -11.47
N PRO A 80 -11.58 -3.70 -12.49
CA PRO A 80 -10.77 -3.60 -13.71
C PRO A 80 -10.87 -2.25 -14.44
N SER A 81 -12.03 -1.59 -14.41
CA SER A 81 -12.22 -0.27 -15.01
C SER A 81 -11.43 0.81 -14.28
N VAL A 82 -11.34 0.72 -12.95
CA VAL A 82 -10.51 1.61 -12.13
C VAL A 82 -9.03 1.31 -12.36
N ALA A 83 -8.66 0.03 -12.44
CA ALA A 83 -7.29 -0.40 -12.72
C ALA A 83 -6.78 0.12 -14.07
N ALA A 84 -7.64 0.12 -15.11
CA ALA A 84 -7.31 0.64 -16.44
C ALA A 84 -6.98 2.14 -16.44
N GLY A 85 -7.49 2.90 -15.46
CA GLY A 85 -7.17 4.32 -15.29
C GLY A 85 -5.86 4.61 -14.55
N ILE A 86 -5.15 3.59 -14.05
CA ILE A 86 -3.88 3.78 -13.36
C ILE A 86 -2.78 4.01 -14.40
N ALA A 87 -2.13 5.17 -14.34
CA ALA A 87 -1.04 5.53 -15.24
C ALA A 87 0.06 4.47 -15.27
N GLU A 88 0.68 4.25 -16.43
CA GLU A 88 1.81 3.35 -16.55
C GLU A 88 3.01 3.83 -15.72
N ARG A 89 3.80 2.88 -15.23
CA ARG A 89 4.98 3.15 -14.42
C ARG A 89 6.23 3.21 -15.31
N ASN A 90 7.14 4.15 -15.00
CA ASN A 90 8.45 4.26 -15.64
C ASN A 90 9.59 4.21 -14.58
N PRO A 91 10.51 3.23 -14.62
CA PRO A 91 10.56 2.10 -15.55
C PRO A 91 9.44 1.09 -15.26
N PRO A 92 8.97 0.33 -16.26
CA PRO A 92 7.87 -0.62 -16.08
C PRO A 92 8.20 -1.67 -15.01
N ILE A 93 7.15 -2.25 -14.42
CA ILE A 93 7.30 -3.39 -13.52
C ILE A 93 7.93 -4.58 -14.27
N ARG A 94 8.58 -5.47 -13.52
CA ARG A 94 9.03 -6.75 -14.09
C ARG A 94 7.81 -7.56 -14.52
N HIS A 95 7.64 -7.73 -15.83
CA HIS A 95 6.55 -8.50 -16.41
C HIS A 95 7.02 -9.91 -16.79
N ARG A 96 6.22 -10.93 -16.46
CA ARG A 96 6.44 -12.32 -16.89
C ARG A 96 5.20 -12.79 -17.65
N LEU A 97 5.36 -13.14 -18.92
CA LEU A 97 4.24 -13.54 -19.79
C LEU A 97 3.38 -14.70 -19.23
N SER A 98 3.99 -15.61 -18.48
CA SER A 98 3.32 -16.79 -17.93
C SER A 98 2.67 -16.57 -16.57
N VAL A 99 2.85 -15.41 -15.93
CA VAL A 99 2.34 -15.13 -14.58
C VAL A 99 1.34 -13.96 -14.66
N PRO A 100 0.05 -14.18 -14.39
CA PRO A 100 -0.92 -13.10 -14.40
C PRO A 100 -0.62 -12.10 -13.26
N THR A 101 -1.23 -10.92 -13.35
CA THR A 101 -1.20 -9.93 -12.26
C THR A 101 -2.61 -9.44 -11.97
N ARG A 102 -2.85 -9.03 -10.72
CA ARG A 102 -4.12 -8.42 -10.30
C ARG A 102 -3.84 -7.17 -9.48
N TRP A 103 -4.79 -6.25 -9.49
CA TRP A 103 -4.79 -5.10 -8.60
C TRP A 103 -5.66 -5.38 -7.38
N LEU A 104 -5.15 -5.00 -6.22
CA LEU A 104 -5.85 -5.01 -4.94
C LEU A 104 -6.05 -3.58 -4.47
N GLU A 105 -7.16 -3.32 -3.82
CA GLU A 105 -7.34 -2.13 -2.98
C GLU A 105 -7.23 -2.53 -1.50
N LEU A 106 -6.38 -1.84 -0.78
CA LEU A 106 -6.07 -2.11 0.62
C LEU A 106 -6.22 -0.84 1.45
N GLU A 107 -6.95 -0.90 2.55
CA GLU A 107 -7.02 0.19 3.53
C GLU A 107 -6.47 -0.28 4.88
N LEU A 108 -5.53 0.49 5.42
CA LEU A 108 -4.85 0.19 6.68
C LEU A 108 -4.91 1.40 7.61
N THR A 109 -5.00 1.17 8.91
CA THR A 109 -4.83 2.20 9.97
C THR A 109 -3.42 2.21 10.55
N GLU A 110 -2.57 1.30 10.08
CA GLU A 110 -1.18 1.14 10.50
C GLU A 110 -0.23 1.62 9.40
N GLY A 111 1.04 1.84 9.77
CA GLY A 111 2.07 2.32 8.85
C GLY A 111 3.42 1.68 9.14
N ARG A 112 3.46 0.35 9.36
CA ARG A 112 4.71 -0.38 9.62
C ARG A 112 5.59 -0.42 8.37
N ASN A 113 6.89 -0.61 8.57
CA ASN A 113 7.85 -0.67 7.46
C ASN A 113 7.39 -1.70 6.40
N ARG A 114 7.21 -1.25 5.15
CA ARG A 114 6.82 -2.09 3.99
C ARG A 114 5.59 -2.98 4.23
N GLN A 115 4.66 -2.55 5.10
CA GLN A 115 3.59 -3.41 5.62
C GLN A 115 2.75 -4.04 4.50
N VAL A 116 2.26 -3.25 3.54
CA VAL A 116 1.45 -3.76 2.41
C VAL A 116 2.18 -4.87 1.66
N ARG A 117 3.44 -4.64 1.26
CA ARG A 117 4.23 -5.63 0.50
C ARG A 117 4.48 -6.91 1.28
N ARG A 118 4.67 -6.80 2.60
CA ARG A 118 4.86 -7.95 3.48
C ARG A 118 3.55 -8.71 3.69
N MET A 119 2.43 -8.00 3.78
CA MET A 119 1.10 -8.60 3.93
C MET A 119 0.68 -9.39 2.69
N THR A 120 0.81 -8.81 1.50
CA THR A 120 0.47 -9.48 0.24
C THR A 120 1.39 -10.67 -0.05
N ALA A 121 2.69 -10.56 0.23
CA ALA A 121 3.61 -11.69 0.14
C ALA A 121 3.27 -12.82 1.13
N ALA A 122 2.80 -12.50 2.35
CA ALA A 122 2.45 -13.49 3.36
C ALA A 122 1.22 -14.33 2.98
N ILE A 123 0.31 -13.78 2.15
CA ILE A 123 -0.82 -14.54 1.59
C ILE A 123 -0.50 -15.17 0.21
N GLY A 124 0.76 -15.11 -0.24
CA GLY A 124 1.21 -15.77 -1.46
C GLY A 124 1.19 -14.93 -2.74
N PHE A 125 0.88 -13.63 -2.66
CA PHE A 125 0.76 -12.74 -3.82
C PHE A 125 1.69 -11.52 -3.69
N PRO A 126 3.00 -11.66 -3.96
CA PRO A 126 3.96 -10.57 -3.80
C PRO A 126 3.60 -9.31 -4.61
N THR A 127 3.77 -8.14 -3.99
CA THR A 127 3.52 -6.85 -4.63
C THR A 127 4.61 -6.46 -5.62
N LEU A 128 4.21 -6.18 -6.86
CA LEU A 128 5.03 -5.63 -7.95
C LEU A 128 5.06 -4.10 -7.95
N ARG A 129 3.90 -3.48 -7.67
CA ARG A 129 3.70 -2.03 -7.69
C ARG A 129 2.74 -1.62 -6.59
N LEU A 130 3.02 -0.48 -5.97
CA LEU A 130 2.27 0.10 -4.86
C LEU A 130 2.22 1.60 -5.01
#